data_AF-A0A1Q7TM21-F1
#
_entry.id   AF-A0A1Q7TM21-F1
#
_cell.length_a   1.000
_cell.length_b   1.000
_cell.length_c   1.000
_cell.angle_alpha   90.00
_cell.angle_beta   90.00
_cell.angle_gamma   90.00
#
_symmetry.space_group_name_H-M   'P 1'
#
loop_
_entity.id
_entity.type
_entity.pdbx_description
1 polymer ?
#
loop_
_entity_poly.entity_id
_entity_poly.type
_entity_poly.pdbx_seq_one_letter_code
_entity_poly.pdbx_strand_id
1 'polypeptide(L)'
;MKRVFLMALVLSGCAKRDRIVVGAKNFTESDLLAEIVAQQIERRTQVPVQRRLHLGGSFVCHQAILAGEIDLYVEYTGTAFTAILKQPAIADPDSVYRYVSAAYARDFKLRWTAPFGFNNTFAILVRRADAERYGLRSIADLARVAPRWKAGFGYEFLERADGFTGLATVYGLTFSQPPTAMDLGLTYRALAERRVDVIAGNSTDGQIAKLDLVALSDDRGYFPPYQRNCAGVARGTSPMRRETSMPEAEGVVVVRGGARGFVQQVTAGRHHLVADEPVASGGTDQGFGPYELILAALGS
;
A
#
# COMPACT_ATOMS: atom_id res chain seq x y z
N MET A 1 -35.22 63.67 10.60
CA MET A 1 -35.30 62.20 10.40
C MET A 1 -33.97 61.72 9.83
N LYS A 2 -33.06 61.19 10.67
CA LYS A 2 -31.79 60.59 10.20
C LYS A 2 -31.91 59.07 10.41
N ARG A 3 -31.94 58.31 9.31
CA ARG A 3 -31.96 56.83 9.33
C ARG A 3 -30.51 56.34 9.51
N VAL A 4 -30.25 55.69 10.63
CA VAL A 4 -29.00 54.97 10.90
C VAL A 4 -29.12 53.59 10.26
N PHE A 5 -28.28 53.28 9.28
CA PHE A 5 -28.15 51.95 8.69
C PHE A 5 -27.12 51.18 9.53
N LEU A 6 -27.57 50.15 10.25
CA LEU A 6 -26.70 49.25 11.01
C LEU A 6 -26.21 48.15 10.07
N MET A 7 -24.94 48.23 9.68
CA MET A 7 -24.25 47.25 8.85
C MET A 7 -23.88 46.04 9.70
N ALA A 8 -24.59 44.92 9.50
CA ALA A 8 -24.28 43.66 10.15
C ALA A 8 -23.01 43.05 9.53
N LEU A 9 -21.91 43.09 10.28
CA LEU A 9 -20.64 42.45 9.93
C LEU A 9 -20.80 40.93 10.13
N VAL A 10 -20.96 40.18 9.04
CA VAL A 10 -20.93 38.71 9.07
C VAL A 10 -19.48 38.28 9.26
N LEU A 11 -19.09 38.04 10.51
CA LEU A 11 -17.85 37.35 10.85
C LEU A 11 -17.95 35.91 10.34
N SER A 12 -17.38 35.64 9.16
CA SER A 12 -17.10 34.27 8.71
C SER A 12 -16.05 33.67 9.64
N GLY A 13 -16.52 32.93 10.65
CA GLY A 13 -15.66 32.13 11.52
C GLY A 13 -14.94 31.06 10.71
N CYS A 14 -13.60 31.11 10.70
CA CYS A 14 -12.79 29.97 10.31
C CYS A 14 -13.06 28.82 11.29
N ALA A 15 -13.86 27.84 10.86
CA ALA A 15 -14.05 26.62 11.62
C ALA A 15 -12.72 25.87 11.71
N LYS A 16 -12.07 25.97 12.87
CA LYS A 16 -10.89 25.18 13.22
C LYS A 16 -11.33 23.71 13.22
N ARG A 17 -10.75 22.88 12.34
CA ARG A 17 -11.03 21.43 12.37
C ARG A 17 -10.33 20.84 13.60
N ASP A 18 -11.12 20.47 14.60
CA ASP A 18 -10.64 19.90 15.87
C ASP A 18 -10.25 18.40 15.79
N ARG A 19 -10.18 17.84 14.58
CA ARG A 19 -9.80 16.44 14.34
C ARG A 19 -9.06 16.29 13.02
N ILE A 20 -8.17 15.31 12.98
CA ILE A 20 -7.47 14.88 11.76
C ILE A 20 -8.18 13.64 11.24
N VAL A 21 -8.48 13.58 9.94
CA VAL A 21 -9.09 12.42 9.31
C VAL A 21 -8.02 11.62 8.53
N VAL A 22 -7.76 10.39 8.96
CA VAL A 22 -6.83 9.48 8.27
C VAL A 22 -7.62 8.49 7.41
N GLY A 23 -7.36 8.48 6.12
CA GLY A 23 -7.95 7.58 5.13
C GLY A 23 -7.10 6.34 4.88
N ALA A 24 -7.76 5.27 4.45
CA ALA A 24 -7.10 4.06 3.95
C ALA A 24 -7.76 3.53 2.68
N LYS A 25 -6.96 2.86 1.85
CA LYS A 25 -7.39 2.11 0.69
C LYS A 25 -8.04 0.79 1.09
N ASN A 26 -8.68 0.10 0.15
CA ASN A 26 -9.38 -1.17 0.35
C ASN A 26 -8.44 -2.40 0.41
N PHE A 27 -7.37 -2.34 1.21
CA PHE A 27 -6.55 -3.52 1.48
C PHE A 27 -5.86 -3.43 2.83
N THR A 28 -5.61 -4.61 3.41
CA THR A 28 -5.14 -4.80 4.79
C THR A 28 -3.91 -3.97 5.14
N GLU A 29 -2.89 -3.93 4.28
CA GLU A 29 -1.68 -3.13 4.52
C GLU A 29 -2.02 -1.64 4.64
N SER A 30 -2.93 -1.11 3.82
CA SER A 30 -3.32 0.30 3.93
C SER A 30 -4.06 0.59 5.24
N ASP A 31 -4.92 -0.33 5.70
CA ASP A 31 -5.65 -0.16 6.96
C ASP A 31 -4.70 -0.21 8.16
N LEU A 32 -3.74 -1.14 8.15
CA LEU A 32 -2.71 -1.24 9.19
C LEU A 32 -1.85 0.03 9.26
N LEU A 33 -1.40 0.54 8.11
CA LEU A 33 -0.60 1.76 8.06
C LEU A 33 -1.40 2.98 8.51
N ALA A 34 -2.67 3.08 8.10
CA ALA A 34 -3.55 4.14 8.56
C ALA A 34 -3.74 4.12 10.08
N GLU A 35 -3.89 2.93 10.68
CA GLU A 35 -4.02 2.78 12.13
C GLU A 35 -2.72 3.15 12.86
N ILE A 36 -1.57 2.68 12.38
CA ILE A 36 -0.26 3.04 12.92
C ILE A 36 -0.09 4.56 12.91
N VAL A 37 -0.38 5.20 11.78
CA VAL A 37 -0.23 6.66 11.67
C VAL A 37 -1.24 7.41 12.55
N ALA A 38 -2.49 6.96 12.62
CA ALA A 38 -3.49 7.55 13.49
C ALA A 38 -3.05 7.54 14.96
N GLN A 39 -2.57 6.40 15.46
CA GLN A 39 -2.08 6.27 16.82
C GLN A 39 -0.84 7.11 17.08
N GLN A 40 0.09 7.21 16.12
CA GLN A 40 1.27 8.06 16.27
C GLN A 40 0.90 9.55 16.36
N ILE A 41 -0.09 10.01 15.57
CA ILE A 41 -0.59 11.37 15.64
C ILE A 41 -1.25 11.63 16.99
N GLU A 42 -2.14 10.74 17.43
CA GLU A 42 -2.85 10.87 18.72
C GLU A 42 -1.85 10.92 19.88
N ARG A 43 -0.86 10.01 19.90
CA ARG A 43 0.16 9.95 20.95
C ARG A 43 1.06 11.18 20.99
N ARG A 44 1.50 11.69 19.83
CA ARG A 44 2.47 12.80 19.76
C ARG A 44 1.85 14.19 19.82
N THR A 45 0.61 14.34 19.37
CA THR A 45 -0.03 15.66 19.20
C THR A 45 -1.25 15.87 20.09
N GLN A 46 -1.78 14.80 20.70
CA GLN A 46 -3.03 14.80 21.47
C GLN A 46 -4.27 15.26 20.67
N VAL A 47 -4.15 15.36 19.34
CA VAL A 47 -5.27 15.67 18.45
C VAL A 47 -6.03 14.38 18.15
N PRO A 48 -7.36 14.33 18.31
CA PRO A 48 -8.14 13.15 18.00
C PRO A 48 -8.12 12.84 16.50
N VAL A 49 -7.95 11.57 16.15
CA VAL A 49 -7.90 11.11 14.76
C VAL A 49 -9.14 10.30 14.40
N GLN A 50 -9.89 10.77 13.41
CA GLN A 50 -10.96 10.00 12.80
C GLN A 50 -10.38 9.07 11.73
N ARG A 51 -10.63 7.78 11.86
CA ARG A 51 -10.25 6.78 10.86
C ARG A 51 -11.38 6.64 9.82
N ARG A 52 -11.04 6.82 8.55
CA ARG A 52 -11.90 6.52 7.40
C ARG A 52 -11.24 5.42 6.57
N LEU A 53 -11.39 4.20 7.06
CA LEU A 53 -10.79 3.02 6.44
C LEU A 53 -11.62 2.56 5.24
N HIS A 54 -11.03 1.75 4.37
CA HIS A 54 -11.71 1.11 3.23
C HIS A 54 -12.40 2.10 2.25
N LEU A 55 -11.78 3.24 1.95
CA LEU A 55 -12.36 4.23 1.03
C LEU A 55 -12.44 3.74 -0.42
N GLY A 56 -11.60 2.79 -0.80
CA GLY A 56 -11.50 2.25 -2.15
C GLY A 56 -10.08 2.31 -2.67
N GLY A 57 -9.93 2.51 -3.98
CA GLY A 57 -8.63 2.61 -4.63
C GLY A 57 -7.89 3.92 -4.37
N SER A 58 -6.71 4.02 -4.96
CA SER A 58 -5.82 5.18 -4.98
C SER A 58 -6.53 6.43 -5.52
N PHE A 59 -7.32 6.30 -6.60
CA PHE A 59 -8.05 7.44 -7.16
C PHE A 59 -9.11 7.99 -6.20
N VAL A 60 -9.84 7.11 -5.51
CA VAL A 60 -10.88 7.51 -4.54
C VAL A 60 -10.24 8.23 -3.35
N CYS A 61 -9.14 7.69 -2.81
CA CYS A 61 -8.38 8.35 -1.74
C CYS A 61 -7.82 9.71 -2.19
N HIS A 62 -7.31 9.80 -3.42
CA HIS A 62 -6.80 11.04 -3.98
C HIS A 62 -7.90 12.12 -4.13
N GLN A 63 -9.09 11.75 -4.61
CA GLN A 63 -10.22 12.68 -4.67
C GLN A 63 -10.71 13.08 -3.27
N ALA A 64 -10.74 12.14 -2.32
CA ALA A 64 -11.15 12.42 -0.94
C ALA A 64 -10.21 13.42 -0.25
N ILE A 65 -8.89 13.36 -0.48
CA ILE A 65 -7.94 14.32 0.10
C ILE A 65 -8.08 15.71 -0.55
N LEU A 66 -8.34 15.77 -1.86
CA LEU A 66 -8.57 17.03 -2.57
C LEU A 66 -9.89 17.69 -2.15
N ALA A 67 -10.95 16.91 -1.98
CA ALA A 67 -12.23 17.35 -1.43
C ALA A 67 -12.14 17.73 0.06
N GLY A 68 -11.04 17.40 0.73
CA GLY A 68 -10.85 17.64 2.15
C GLY A 68 -11.75 16.77 3.03
N GLU A 69 -12.18 15.61 2.53
CA GLU A 69 -12.88 14.58 3.30
C GLU A 69 -11.91 13.76 4.17
N ILE A 70 -10.66 13.64 3.72
CA ILE A 70 -9.54 13.13 4.50
C ILE A 70 -8.41 14.15 4.55
N ASP A 71 -7.62 14.11 5.62
CA ASP A 71 -6.47 14.99 5.85
C ASP A 71 -5.14 14.32 5.53
N LEU A 72 -5.10 12.99 5.66
CA LEU A 72 -3.93 12.16 5.46
C LEU A 72 -4.34 10.77 4.93
N TYR A 73 -3.54 10.18 4.05
CA TYR A 73 -3.54 8.74 3.77
C TYR A 73 -2.14 8.29 3.32
N VAL A 74 -1.92 6.98 3.25
CA VAL A 74 -0.67 6.42 2.72
C VAL A 74 -0.81 6.13 1.23
N GLU A 75 0.15 6.62 0.44
CA GLU A 75 0.22 6.44 -1.00
C GLU A 75 1.61 5.94 -1.42
N TYR A 76 1.66 5.24 -2.55
CA TYR A 76 2.86 4.70 -3.17
C TYR A 76 3.26 5.63 -4.31
N THR A 77 4.53 6.03 -4.32
CA THR A 77 5.07 6.96 -5.31
C THR A 77 4.83 6.50 -6.75
N GLY A 78 5.08 5.22 -7.07
CA GLY A 78 4.86 4.69 -8.41
C GLY A 78 3.40 4.80 -8.84
N THR A 79 2.46 4.49 -7.94
CA THR A 79 1.02 4.65 -8.20
C THR A 79 0.63 6.10 -8.41
N ALA A 80 1.12 7.02 -7.56
CA ALA A 80 0.88 8.45 -7.74
C ALA A 80 1.49 8.98 -9.05
N PHE A 81 2.66 8.48 -9.45
CA PHE A 81 3.36 8.92 -10.64
C PHE A 81 2.67 8.48 -11.94
N THR A 82 2.29 7.20 -12.04
CA THR A 82 1.68 6.68 -13.27
C THR A 82 0.17 6.90 -13.33
N ALA A 83 -0.57 6.66 -12.25
CA ALA A 83 -2.03 6.73 -12.29
C ALA A 83 -2.59 8.14 -12.05
N ILE A 84 -1.97 8.94 -11.17
CA ILE A 84 -2.47 10.28 -10.85
C ILE A 84 -1.81 11.34 -11.75
N LEU A 85 -0.48 11.35 -11.82
CA LEU A 85 0.28 12.34 -12.60
C LEU A 85 0.42 11.97 -14.09
N LYS A 86 -0.04 10.76 -14.49
CA LYS A 86 -0.03 10.26 -15.87
C LYS A 86 1.33 10.33 -16.54
N GLN A 87 2.40 10.12 -15.77
CA GLN A 87 3.76 10.11 -16.30
C GLN A 87 4.15 8.69 -16.76
N PRO A 88 4.99 8.57 -17.80
CA PRO A 88 5.54 7.27 -18.22
C PRO A 88 6.44 6.72 -17.12
N ALA A 89 6.32 5.44 -16.79
CA ALA A 89 7.08 4.81 -15.71
C ALA A 89 8.60 5.03 -15.85
N ILE A 90 9.26 5.42 -14.76
CA ILE A 90 10.71 5.61 -14.67
C ILE A 90 11.26 4.57 -13.69
N ALA A 91 12.43 4.00 -13.99
CA ALA A 91 13.05 2.97 -13.16
C ALA A 91 13.74 3.51 -11.90
N ASP A 92 14.17 4.78 -11.88
CA ASP A 92 14.85 5.39 -10.73
C ASP A 92 13.85 5.87 -9.66
N PRO A 93 13.78 5.21 -8.50
CA PRO A 93 12.72 5.47 -7.53
C PRO A 93 12.88 6.76 -6.73
N ASP A 94 14.13 7.19 -6.51
CA ASP A 94 14.42 8.44 -5.83
C ASP A 94 14.01 9.63 -6.70
N SER A 95 14.22 9.53 -8.01
CA SER A 95 13.71 10.52 -8.96
C SER A 95 12.19 10.53 -9.01
N VAL A 96 11.53 9.36 -8.96
CA VAL A 96 10.06 9.29 -8.89
C VAL A 96 9.55 9.98 -7.62
N TYR A 97 10.13 9.73 -6.45
CA TYR A 97 9.71 10.39 -5.20
C TYR A 97 9.90 11.91 -5.25
N ARG A 98 11.07 12.40 -5.70
CA ARG A 98 11.34 13.83 -5.83
C ARG A 98 10.33 14.50 -6.76
N TYR A 99 10.05 13.87 -7.89
CA TYR A 99 9.08 14.39 -8.86
C TYR A 99 7.67 14.43 -8.27
N VAL A 100 7.21 13.31 -7.70
CA VAL A 100 5.85 13.20 -7.13
C VAL A 100 5.66 14.20 -6.00
N SER A 101 6.63 14.31 -5.09
CA SER A 101 6.57 15.27 -3.96
C SER A 101 6.48 16.72 -4.46
N ALA A 102 7.32 17.09 -5.45
CA ALA A 102 7.29 18.43 -6.02
C ALA A 102 5.99 18.72 -6.79
N ALA A 103 5.52 17.77 -7.61
CA ALA A 103 4.27 17.91 -8.38
C ALA A 103 3.05 18.02 -7.46
N TYR A 104 2.95 17.19 -6.42
CA TYR A 104 1.85 17.25 -5.46
C TYR A 104 1.83 18.56 -4.67
N ALA A 105 3.01 19.07 -4.28
CA ALA A 105 3.10 20.36 -3.60
C ALA A 105 2.69 21.53 -4.53
N ARG A 106 3.10 21.47 -5.80
CA ARG A 106 2.79 22.51 -6.80
C ARG A 106 1.32 22.51 -7.18
N ASP A 107 0.82 21.36 -7.62
CA ASP A 107 -0.45 21.21 -8.33
C ASP A 107 -1.63 20.98 -7.37
N PHE A 108 -1.41 20.26 -6.27
CA PHE A 108 -2.46 19.85 -5.33
C PHE A 108 -2.36 20.48 -3.94
N LYS A 109 -1.26 21.20 -3.64
CA LYS A 109 -0.95 21.72 -2.29
C LYS A 109 -0.88 20.62 -1.22
N LEU A 110 -0.51 19.41 -1.63
CA LEU A 110 -0.32 18.25 -0.77
C LEU A 110 1.17 18.03 -0.50
N ARG A 111 1.50 17.50 0.68
CA ARG A 111 2.87 17.20 1.09
C ARG A 111 3.05 15.70 1.24
N TRP A 112 4.17 15.19 0.74
CA TRP A 112 4.62 13.82 0.95
C TRP A 112 5.58 13.77 2.15
N THR A 113 5.41 12.78 3.03
CA THR A 113 6.37 12.49 4.11
C THR A 113 7.57 11.73 3.59
N ALA A 114 8.58 11.56 4.44
CA ALA A 114 9.65 10.59 4.19
C ALA A 114 9.05 9.18 3.92
N PRO A 115 9.64 8.43 2.98
CA PRO A 115 9.31 7.03 2.72
C PRO A 115 9.37 6.11 3.95
N PHE A 116 8.45 5.15 4.08
CA PHE A 116 8.49 4.15 5.16
C PHE A 116 9.53 3.04 4.95
N GLY A 117 10.15 2.95 3.77
CA GLY A 117 11.31 2.07 3.52
C GLY A 117 10.98 0.62 3.10
N PHE A 118 9.71 0.28 2.88
CA PHE A 118 9.32 -1.03 2.32
C PHE A 118 8.75 -0.90 0.89
N ASN A 119 8.60 -2.02 0.20
CA ASN A 119 8.11 -2.12 -1.18
C ASN A 119 6.87 -3.02 -1.24
N ASN A 120 5.84 -2.55 -1.92
CA ASN A 120 4.67 -3.33 -2.30
C ASN A 120 4.44 -3.14 -3.81
N THR A 121 4.88 -4.13 -4.59
CA THR A 121 4.64 -4.21 -6.04
C THR A 121 3.50 -5.17 -6.37
N PHE A 122 2.91 -5.01 -7.56
CA PHE A 122 1.99 -5.98 -8.12
C PHE A 122 2.67 -7.33 -8.30
N ALA A 123 1.96 -8.38 -7.92
CA ALA A 123 2.36 -9.76 -8.12
C ALA A 123 1.26 -10.50 -8.89
N ILE A 124 1.64 -11.22 -9.95
CA ILE A 124 0.73 -12.15 -10.59
C ILE A 124 0.75 -13.45 -9.79
N LEU A 125 -0.41 -13.78 -9.23
CA LEU A 125 -0.55 -14.87 -8.27
C LEU A 125 -1.34 -16.02 -8.88
N VAL A 126 -0.84 -17.22 -8.63
CA VAL A 126 -1.50 -18.49 -8.97
C VAL A 126 -1.47 -19.40 -7.74
N ARG A 127 -2.32 -20.44 -7.71
CA ARG A 127 -2.25 -21.46 -6.66
C ARG A 127 -0.97 -22.28 -6.80
N ARG A 128 -0.30 -22.61 -5.69
CA ARG A 128 0.92 -23.44 -5.69
C ARG A 128 0.72 -24.76 -6.44
N ALA A 129 -0.39 -25.44 -6.17
CA ALA A 129 -0.72 -26.71 -6.83
C ALA A 129 -0.79 -26.59 -8.37
N ASP A 130 -1.29 -25.48 -8.90
CA ASP A 130 -1.36 -25.27 -10.35
C ASP A 130 -0.01 -24.81 -10.92
N ALA A 131 0.75 -24.00 -10.17
CA ALA A 131 2.12 -23.66 -10.55
C ALA A 131 2.99 -24.90 -10.71
N GLU A 132 2.92 -25.85 -9.78
CA GLU A 132 3.65 -27.11 -9.83
C GLU A 132 3.14 -28.03 -10.95
N ARG A 133 1.82 -28.16 -11.09
CA ARG A 133 1.20 -29.02 -12.11
C ARG A 133 1.52 -28.59 -13.55
N TYR A 134 1.53 -27.29 -13.80
CA TYR A 134 1.76 -26.73 -15.14
C TYR A 134 3.20 -26.22 -15.34
N GLY A 135 4.04 -26.31 -14.32
CA GLY A 135 5.43 -25.87 -14.36
C GLY A 135 5.57 -24.35 -14.58
N LEU A 136 4.74 -23.56 -13.90
CA LEU A 136 4.72 -22.10 -14.00
C LEU A 136 5.70 -21.49 -13.00
N ARG A 137 6.70 -20.76 -13.49
CA ARG A 137 7.66 -20.01 -12.65
C ARG A 137 7.68 -18.54 -12.99
N SER A 138 7.39 -18.18 -14.25
CA SER A 138 7.36 -16.80 -14.72
C SER A 138 6.01 -16.39 -15.29
N ILE A 139 5.80 -15.08 -15.48
CA ILE A 139 4.60 -14.56 -16.14
C ILE A 139 4.57 -15.02 -17.61
N ALA A 140 5.73 -15.16 -18.27
CA ALA A 140 5.77 -15.72 -19.62
C ALA A 140 5.27 -17.18 -19.69
N ASP A 141 5.45 -17.98 -18.64
CA ASP A 141 4.91 -19.35 -18.61
C ASP A 141 3.38 -19.36 -18.65
N LEU A 142 2.75 -18.34 -18.08
CA LEU A 142 1.30 -18.20 -18.01
C LEU A 142 0.67 -18.13 -19.41
N ALA A 143 1.36 -17.59 -20.41
CA ALA A 143 0.86 -17.48 -21.77
C ALA A 143 0.47 -18.84 -22.38
N ARG A 144 1.11 -19.94 -21.95
CA ARG A 144 0.81 -21.31 -22.41
C ARG A 144 -0.54 -21.83 -21.89
N VAL A 145 -0.95 -21.40 -20.70
CA VAL A 145 -2.17 -21.89 -20.02
C VAL A 145 -3.32 -20.88 -20.04
N ALA A 146 -3.01 -19.60 -20.23
CA ALA A 146 -3.96 -18.49 -20.22
C ALA A 146 -5.24 -18.75 -21.05
N PRO A 147 -5.19 -19.32 -22.28
CA PRO A 147 -6.39 -19.52 -23.08
C PRO A 147 -7.44 -20.46 -22.46
N ARG A 148 -7.06 -21.26 -21.46
CA ARG A 148 -7.95 -22.18 -20.73
C ARG A 148 -8.30 -21.69 -19.34
N TRP A 149 -7.71 -20.58 -18.91
CA TRP A 149 -7.77 -20.09 -17.54
C TRP A 149 -8.64 -18.84 -17.43
N LYS A 150 -9.25 -18.70 -16.26
CA LYS A 150 -10.07 -17.54 -15.90
C LYS A 150 -9.24 -16.58 -15.07
N ALA A 151 -9.17 -15.32 -15.49
CA ALA A 151 -8.50 -14.27 -14.73
C ALA A 151 -9.49 -13.47 -13.87
N GLY A 152 -9.07 -13.10 -12.66
CA GLY A 152 -9.79 -12.18 -11.77
C GLY A 152 -8.89 -11.05 -11.32
N PHE A 153 -9.25 -9.81 -11.64
CA PHE A 153 -8.40 -8.65 -11.37
C PHE A 153 -9.16 -7.56 -10.61
N GLY A 154 -8.40 -6.78 -9.83
CA GLY A 154 -8.89 -5.57 -9.20
C GLY A 154 -9.28 -4.51 -10.23
N TYR A 155 -10.30 -3.69 -9.94
CA TYR A 155 -10.74 -2.60 -10.81
C TYR A 155 -9.59 -1.69 -11.25
N GLU A 156 -8.73 -1.29 -10.30
CA GLU A 156 -7.57 -0.44 -10.62
C GLU A 156 -6.61 -1.14 -11.59
N PHE A 157 -6.37 -2.43 -11.41
CA PHE A 157 -5.45 -3.17 -12.28
C PHE A 157 -5.97 -3.27 -13.72
N LEU A 158 -7.29 -3.28 -13.93
CA LEU A 158 -7.89 -3.33 -15.25
C LEU A 158 -7.86 -1.98 -15.98
N GLU A 159 -8.07 -0.88 -15.25
CA GLU A 159 -8.19 0.46 -15.84
C GLU A 159 -6.84 1.15 -16.08
N ARG A 160 -5.81 0.76 -15.32
CA ARG A 160 -4.49 1.38 -15.40
C ARG A 160 -3.77 1.07 -16.71
N ALA A 161 -3.07 2.08 -17.24
CA ALA A 161 -2.22 1.93 -18.42
C ALA A 161 -1.04 0.97 -18.19
N ASP A 162 -0.50 0.94 -16.96
CA ASP A 162 0.50 -0.02 -16.48
C ASP A 162 -0.14 -1.29 -15.85
N GLY A 163 -1.43 -1.50 -16.07
CA GLY A 163 -2.20 -2.63 -15.57
C GLY A 163 -2.32 -3.78 -16.57
N PHE A 164 -3.46 -4.47 -16.55
CA PHE A 164 -3.69 -5.69 -17.33
C PHE A 164 -3.48 -5.50 -18.83
N THR A 165 -3.95 -4.40 -19.42
CA THR A 165 -3.87 -4.18 -20.88
C THR A 165 -2.42 -4.16 -21.36
N GLY A 166 -1.53 -3.47 -20.65
CA GLY A 166 -0.11 -3.44 -21.00
C GLY A 166 0.59 -4.76 -20.69
N LEU A 167 0.26 -5.41 -19.57
CA LEU A 167 0.78 -6.74 -19.24
C LEU A 167 0.42 -7.77 -20.31
N ALA A 168 -0.85 -7.81 -20.73
CA ALA A 168 -1.34 -8.71 -21.75
C ALA A 168 -0.65 -8.49 -23.10
N THR A 169 -0.36 -7.23 -23.44
CA THR A 169 0.38 -6.89 -24.66
C THR A 169 1.84 -7.35 -24.59
N VAL A 170 2.52 -7.09 -23.47
CA VAL A 170 3.94 -7.44 -23.31
C VAL A 170 4.15 -8.94 -23.22
N TYR A 171 3.24 -9.68 -22.59
CA TYR A 171 3.36 -11.12 -22.36
C TYR A 171 2.54 -11.99 -23.33
N GLY A 172 1.72 -11.39 -24.19
CA GLY A 172 0.84 -12.12 -25.10
C GLY A 172 -0.25 -12.94 -24.38
N LEU A 173 -0.78 -12.41 -23.27
CA LEU A 173 -1.76 -13.12 -22.45
C LEU A 173 -3.17 -13.00 -23.04
N THR A 174 -3.70 -14.12 -23.50
CA THR A 174 -5.11 -14.22 -23.93
C THR A 174 -5.82 -15.23 -23.05
N PHE A 175 -6.78 -14.75 -22.25
CA PHE A 175 -7.56 -15.60 -21.34
C PHE A 175 -8.78 -16.23 -22.03
N SER A 176 -9.35 -17.27 -21.41
CA SER A 176 -10.53 -17.96 -21.95
C SER A 176 -11.76 -17.05 -22.06
N GLN A 177 -11.81 -16.02 -21.22
CA GLN A 177 -12.86 -15.00 -21.15
C GLN A 177 -12.25 -13.69 -20.68
N PRO A 178 -12.92 -12.54 -20.88
CA PRO A 178 -12.49 -11.27 -20.28
C PRO A 178 -12.28 -11.43 -18.77
N PRO A 179 -11.22 -10.84 -18.19
CA PRO A 179 -11.00 -10.94 -16.76
C PRO A 179 -12.18 -10.41 -15.97
N THR A 180 -12.54 -11.11 -14.91
CA THR A 180 -13.63 -10.68 -14.02
C THR A 180 -13.10 -9.57 -13.10
N ALA A 181 -13.72 -8.39 -13.18
CA ALA A 181 -13.44 -7.29 -12.27
C ALA A 181 -14.09 -7.57 -10.90
N MET A 182 -13.31 -7.50 -9.83
CA MET A 182 -13.80 -7.63 -8.46
C MET A 182 -12.92 -6.85 -7.49
N ASP A 183 -13.36 -6.71 -6.24
CA ASP A 183 -12.56 -6.10 -5.18
C ASP A 183 -11.25 -6.88 -4.93
N LEU A 184 -10.16 -6.18 -4.61
CA LEU A 184 -8.83 -6.79 -4.43
C LEU A 184 -8.82 -7.84 -3.32
N GLY A 185 -9.53 -7.65 -2.21
CA GLY A 185 -9.61 -8.67 -1.17
C GLY A 185 -10.36 -9.92 -1.64
N LEU A 186 -11.34 -9.76 -2.54
CA LEU A 186 -12.12 -10.87 -3.09
C LEU A 186 -11.37 -11.68 -4.14
N THR A 187 -10.36 -11.12 -4.83
CA THR A 187 -9.58 -11.86 -5.83
C THR A 187 -8.83 -13.03 -5.19
N TYR A 188 -8.20 -12.85 -4.03
CA TYR A 188 -7.50 -13.91 -3.29
C TYR A 188 -8.43 -15.06 -2.91
N ARG A 189 -9.62 -14.73 -2.39
CA ARG A 189 -10.62 -15.73 -2.05
C ARG A 189 -11.16 -16.44 -3.29
N ALA A 190 -11.41 -15.72 -4.37
CA ALA A 190 -11.85 -16.30 -5.64
C ALA A 190 -10.80 -17.25 -6.23
N LEU A 191 -9.51 -16.93 -6.07
CA LEU A 191 -8.41 -17.79 -6.47
C LEU A 191 -8.34 -19.05 -5.61
N ALA A 192 -8.43 -18.92 -4.28
CA ALA A 192 -8.44 -20.07 -3.37
C ALA A 192 -9.64 -21.01 -3.62
N GLU A 193 -10.81 -20.44 -3.88
CA GLU A 193 -12.05 -21.19 -4.16
C GLU A 193 -12.17 -21.68 -5.63
N ARG A 194 -11.11 -21.55 -6.44
CA ARG A 194 -11.07 -21.99 -7.86
C ARG A 194 -12.14 -21.35 -8.75
N ARG A 195 -12.65 -20.17 -8.39
CA ARG A 195 -13.54 -19.39 -9.26
C ARG A 195 -12.77 -18.70 -10.39
N VAL A 196 -11.53 -18.31 -10.10
CA VAL A 196 -10.53 -17.80 -11.04
C VAL A 196 -9.23 -18.57 -10.85
N ASP A 197 -8.37 -18.59 -11.86
CA ASP A 197 -7.12 -19.35 -11.90
C ASP A 197 -5.88 -18.49 -11.74
N VAL A 198 -5.99 -17.19 -12.03
CA VAL A 198 -4.93 -16.21 -11.87
C VAL A 198 -5.51 -14.88 -11.41
N ILE A 199 -4.77 -14.20 -10.54
CA ILE A 199 -5.10 -12.86 -10.07
C ILE A 199 -3.88 -11.94 -10.09
N ALA A 200 -4.13 -10.64 -10.00
CA ALA A 200 -3.13 -9.63 -9.69
C ALA A 200 -3.36 -9.22 -8.24
N GLY A 201 -2.35 -9.47 -7.41
CA GLY A 201 -2.32 -9.12 -5.99
C GLY A 201 -1.14 -8.21 -5.66
N ASN A 202 -0.92 -8.03 -4.38
CA ASN A 202 0.15 -7.24 -3.80
C ASN A 202 1.20 -8.20 -3.22
N SER A 203 2.48 -7.98 -3.56
CA SER A 203 3.60 -8.81 -3.12
C SER A 203 3.73 -8.96 -1.59
N THR A 204 3.22 -8.01 -0.82
CA THR A 204 3.26 -8.00 0.65
C THR A 204 2.00 -8.58 1.31
N ASP A 205 1.02 -9.05 0.53
CA ASP A 205 -0.24 -9.51 1.09
C ASP A 205 -0.09 -10.85 1.83
N GLY A 206 -0.45 -10.86 3.13
CA GLY A 206 -0.37 -12.05 3.98
C GLY A 206 -1.25 -13.21 3.50
N GLN A 207 -2.24 -12.96 2.65
CA GLN A 207 -3.04 -14.02 2.04
C GLN A 207 -2.24 -14.91 1.10
N ILE A 208 -1.12 -14.45 0.55
CA ILE A 208 -0.26 -15.26 -0.33
C ILE A 208 0.26 -16.47 0.43
N ALA A 209 0.83 -16.26 1.62
CA ALA A 209 1.32 -17.34 2.46
C ALA A 209 0.16 -18.18 3.03
N LYS A 210 -0.90 -17.54 3.52
CA LYS A 210 -2.03 -18.23 4.15
C LYS A 210 -2.80 -19.16 3.21
N LEU A 211 -2.90 -18.79 1.92
CA LEU A 211 -3.68 -19.51 0.91
C LEU A 211 -2.80 -20.36 -0.02
N ASP A 212 -1.54 -20.58 0.32
CA ASP A 212 -0.56 -21.32 -0.48
C ASP A 212 -0.51 -20.85 -1.95
N LEU A 213 -0.41 -19.53 -2.13
CA LEU A 213 -0.29 -18.90 -3.44
C LEU A 213 1.18 -18.67 -3.78
N VAL A 214 1.46 -18.60 -5.08
CA VAL A 214 2.79 -18.37 -5.63
C VAL A 214 2.74 -17.13 -6.50
N ALA A 215 3.63 -16.18 -6.23
CA ALA A 215 3.91 -15.07 -7.12
C ALA A 215 4.83 -15.54 -8.25
N LEU A 216 4.37 -15.36 -9.49
CA LEU A 216 5.16 -15.62 -10.68
C LEU A 216 6.22 -14.52 -10.86
N SER A 217 7.42 -14.92 -11.25
CA SER A 217 8.51 -13.98 -11.54
C SER A 217 8.19 -13.16 -12.78
N ASP A 218 8.38 -11.84 -12.69
CA ASP A 218 8.28 -10.91 -13.81
C ASP A 218 9.57 -10.96 -14.64
N ASP A 219 9.64 -11.88 -15.60
CA ASP A 219 10.85 -12.17 -16.39
C ASP A 219 11.21 -11.06 -17.39
N ARG A 220 10.26 -10.21 -17.77
CA ARG A 220 10.46 -9.08 -18.69
C ARG A 220 10.53 -7.73 -17.97
N GLY A 221 10.46 -7.71 -16.63
CA GLY A 221 10.49 -6.48 -15.84
C GLY A 221 9.39 -5.49 -16.23
N TYR A 222 8.19 -6.00 -16.49
CA TYR A 222 7.05 -5.17 -16.87
C TYR A 222 6.60 -4.26 -15.74
N PHE A 223 6.56 -4.78 -14.51
CA PHE A 223 6.24 -3.97 -13.35
C PHE A 223 7.42 -3.07 -13.06
N PRO A 224 7.21 -1.74 -12.98
CA PRO A 224 8.30 -0.84 -12.63
C PRO A 224 8.85 -1.25 -11.26
N PRO A 225 10.16 -1.11 -11.03
CA PRO A 225 10.72 -1.31 -9.71
C PRO A 225 10.12 -0.25 -8.79
N TYR A 226 9.08 -0.62 -8.03
CA TYR A 226 8.52 0.17 -6.93
C TYR A 226 9.51 0.17 -5.75
N GLN A 227 10.80 0.37 -6.02
CA GLN A 227 11.83 0.37 -5.00
C GLN A 227 11.61 1.57 -4.09
N ARG A 228 11.15 1.33 -2.87
CA ARG A 228 10.98 2.32 -1.80
C ARG A 228 9.88 3.35 -2.14
N ASN A 229 9.28 3.91 -1.09
CA ASN A 229 8.46 5.14 -1.16
C ASN A 229 6.94 4.92 -1.24
N CYS A 230 6.41 4.12 -0.32
CA CYS A 230 5.13 4.51 0.30
C CYS A 230 5.39 5.62 1.32
N ALA A 231 4.54 6.64 1.33
CA ALA A 231 4.65 7.79 2.21
C ALA A 231 3.26 8.36 2.51
N GLY A 232 3.15 9.08 3.63
CA GLY A 232 1.95 9.83 3.98
C GLY A 232 1.78 11.02 3.06
N VAL A 233 0.58 11.20 2.50
CA VAL A 233 0.18 12.40 1.76
C VAL A 233 -0.73 13.20 2.66
N ALA A 234 -0.32 14.42 3.04
CA ALA A 234 -1.05 15.28 3.96
C ALA A 234 -1.45 16.61 3.31
N ARG A 235 -2.59 17.18 3.73
CA ARG A 235 -2.99 18.55 3.35
C ARG A 235 -2.06 19.58 4.01
N GLY A 236 -1.63 20.59 3.25
CA GLY A 236 -0.69 21.63 3.73
C GLY A 236 -1.20 22.51 4.89
N THR A 237 -2.48 22.42 5.25
CA THR A 237 -3.10 23.10 6.41
C THR A 237 -3.15 22.26 7.67
N SER A 238 -2.79 20.98 7.62
CA SER A 238 -2.63 20.16 8.83
C SER A 238 -1.41 20.66 9.62
N PRO A 239 -1.47 20.68 10.97
CA PRO A 239 -0.38 21.16 11.82
C PRO A 239 0.79 20.16 11.86
N MET A 240 1.33 19.77 10.71
CA MET A 240 2.69 19.25 10.65
C MET A 240 3.62 20.46 10.77
N ARG A 241 4.09 20.70 12.01
CA ARG A 241 5.19 21.64 12.26
C ARG A 241 6.36 21.31 11.34
N ARG A 242 7.06 22.36 10.90
CA ARG A 242 8.31 22.29 10.12
C ARG A 242 9.20 21.16 10.64
N GLU A 243 9.75 20.39 9.71
CA GLU A 243 10.82 19.41 9.94
C GLU A 243 11.81 19.95 10.97
N THR A 244 11.71 19.47 12.20
CA THR A 244 12.91 19.19 12.97
C THR A 244 13.58 18.03 12.26
N SER A 245 14.77 18.26 11.73
CA SER A 245 15.65 17.24 11.17
C SER A 245 15.56 15.98 12.03
N MET A 246 15.14 14.87 11.42
CA MET A 246 15.32 13.57 12.04
C MET A 246 16.81 13.43 12.36
N PRO A 247 17.20 13.18 13.61
CA PRO A 247 18.58 12.88 13.90
C PRO A 247 18.94 11.63 13.09
N GLU A 248 19.93 11.76 12.20
CA GLU A 248 20.54 10.62 11.52
C GLU A 248 21.08 9.64 12.57
N ALA A 249 20.83 8.36 12.32
CA ALA A 249 21.27 7.15 13.05
C ALA A 249 20.32 6.50 14.10
N GLU A 250 19.01 6.68 14.00
CA GLU A 250 18.02 5.69 14.50
C GLU A 250 17.11 5.27 13.34
N GLY A 251 17.26 4.05 12.80
CA GLY A 251 16.38 3.61 11.70
C GLY A 251 16.79 2.40 10.89
N VAL A 252 17.97 1.81 11.11
CA VAL A 252 18.34 0.56 10.44
C VAL A 252 17.90 -0.62 11.31
N VAL A 253 16.81 -1.27 10.89
CA VAL A 253 16.39 -2.56 11.42
C VAL A 253 16.93 -3.65 10.48
N VAL A 254 17.88 -4.44 10.97
CA VAL A 254 18.43 -5.57 10.23
C VAL A 254 17.69 -6.83 10.66
N VAL A 255 17.04 -7.50 9.71
CA VAL A 255 16.40 -8.80 9.92
C VAL A 255 17.21 -9.89 9.23
N ARG A 256 17.63 -10.91 9.97
CA ARG A 256 18.37 -12.08 9.45
C ARG A 256 17.57 -13.35 9.71
N GLY A 257 17.17 -14.04 8.64
CA GLY A 257 16.47 -15.32 8.73
C GLY A 257 17.41 -16.50 8.91
N GLY A 258 17.03 -17.46 9.77
CA GLY A 258 17.71 -18.75 9.92
C GLY A 258 17.21 -19.79 8.91
N ALA A 259 18.05 -20.78 8.58
CA ALA A 259 17.70 -21.87 7.64
C ALA A 259 16.74 -22.94 8.22
N ARG A 260 16.29 -22.81 9.47
CA ARG A 260 15.36 -23.73 10.14
C ARG A 260 14.18 -22.95 10.72
N GLY A 261 12.98 -23.21 10.23
CA GLY A 261 11.73 -22.59 10.69
C GLY A 261 11.58 -21.13 10.24
N PHE A 262 10.86 -20.33 11.04
CA PHE A 262 10.56 -18.92 10.77
C PHE A 262 11.41 -17.94 11.59
N VAL A 263 12.42 -18.44 12.31
CA VAL A 263 13.29 -17.64 13.19
C VAL A 263 13.92 -16.48 12.43
N GLN A 264 13.65 -15.27 12.90
CA GLN A 264 14.25 -14.02 12.47
C GLN A 264 15.02 -13.38 13.62
N GLN A 265 16.29 -13.04 13.40
CA GLN A 265 17.03 -12.16 14.29
C GLN A 265 16.87 -10.72 13.82
N VAL A 266 16.25 -9.90 14.67
CA VAL A 266 15.97 -8.49 14.38
C VAL A 266 16.89 -7.64 15.26
N THR A 267 17.68 -6.79 14.62
CA THR A 267 18.57 -5.83 15.29
C THR A 267 18.15 -4.41 14.95
N ALA A 268 17.84 -3.60 15.97
CA ALA A 268 17.45 -2.21 15.84
C ALA A 268 18.34 -1.35 16.75
N GLY A 269 19.37 -0.72 16.18
CA GLY A 269 20.39 -0.01 16.96
C GLY A 269 21.11 -0.95 17.94
N ARG A 270 21.02 -0.66 19.25
CA ARG A 270 21.58 -1.49 20.34
C ARG A 270 20.64 -2.63 20.80
N HIS A 271 19.45 -2.72 20.23
CA HIS A 271 18.44 -3.69 20.65
C HIS A 271 18.45 -4.90 19.72
N HIS A 272 18.42 -6.08 20.32
CA HIS A 272 18.34 -7.35 19.61
C HIS A 272 17.10 -8.10 20.10
N LEU A 273 16.30 -8.60 19.17
CA LEU A 273 15.14 -9.45 19.46
C LEU A 273 15.12 -10.61 18.49
N VAL A 274 14.61 -11.74 18.96
CA VAL A 274 14.32 -12.90 18.11
C VAL A 274 12.81 -12.92 17.91
N ALA A 275 12.38 -12.98 16.65
CA ALA A 275 11.00 -13.18 16.26
C ALA A 275 10.88 -14.58 15.66
N ASP A 276 9.84 -15.32 16.00
CA ASP A 276 9.60 -16.65 15.45
C ASP A 276 8.10 -16.95 15.49
N GLU A 277 7.64 -17.83 14.61
CA GLU A 277 6.26 -18.33 14.69
C GLU A 277 6.17 -19.42 15.77
N PRO A 278 4.99 -19.63 16.40
CA PRO A 278 4.79 -20.74 17.31
C PRO A 278 4.89 -22.07 16.56
N VAL A 279 5.17 -23.16 17.29
CA VAL A 279 5.28 -24.52 16.73
C VAL A 279 4.03 -24.91 15.93
N ALA A 280 2.84 -24.49 16.38
CA ALA A 280 1.57 -24.73 15.71
C ALA A 280 1.48 -24.13 14.28
N SER A 281 2.29 -23.11 14.00
CA SER A 281 2.37 -22.42 12.70
C SER A 281 3.62 -22.82 11.90
N GLY A 282 4.34 -23.88 12.32
CA GLY A 282 5.55 -24.36 11.66
C GLY A 282 6.84 -23.60 12.02
N GLY A 283 6.79 -22.72 13.03
CA GLY A 283 7.98 -22.09 13.60
C GLY A 283 8.64 -22.95 14.67
N THR A 284 9.64 -22.39 15.34
CA THR A 284 10.40 -23.10 16.39
C THR A 284 10.16 -22.54 17.78
N ASP A 285 9.24 -21.58 17.92
CA ASP A 285 8.86 -20.92 19.18
C ASP A 285 10.07 -20.34 19.95
N GLN A 286 11.08 -19.84 19.22
CA GLN A 286 12.31 -19.29 19.79
C GLN A 286 12.27 -17.77 20.05
N GLY A 287 11.17 -17.13 19.71
CA GLY A 287 11.02 -15.68 19.79
C GLY A 287 9.56 -15.27 19.74
N PHE A 288 9.29 -13.98 19.94
CA PHE A 288 7.92 -13.47 19.89
C PHE A 288 7.32 -13.68 18.50
N GLY A 289 6.08 -14.16 18.47
CA GLY A 289 5.27 -14.21 17.27
C GLY A 289 5.00 -12.81 16.71
N PRO A 290 4.70 -12.68 15.41
CA PRO A 290 4.33 -11.38 14.83
C PRO A 290 3.13 -10.76 15.55
N TYR A 291 2.20 -11.58 16.02
CA TYR A 291 1.05 -11.14 16.83
C TYR A 291 1.48 -10.57 18.18
N GLU A 292 2.43 -11.22 18.85
CA GLU A 292 2.92 -10.79 20.15
C GLU A 292 3.79 -9.54 20.04
N LEU A 293 4.57 -9.41 18.97
CA LEU A 293 5.30 -8.18 18.66
C LEU A 293 4.36 -7.01 18.39
N ILE A 294 3.26 -7.25 17.69
CA ILE A 294 2.21 -6.24 17.48
C ILE A 294 1.54 -5.88 18.81
N LEU A 295 1.18 -6.87 19.63
CA LEU A 295 0.58 -6.63 20.95
C LEU A 295 1.53 -5.91 21.91
N ALA A 296 2.81 -6.27 21.90
CA ALA A 296 3.85 -5.63 22.68
C ALA A 296 4.04 -4.17 22.23
N ALA A 297 4.05 -3.91 20.92
CA ALA A 297 4.13 -2.55 20.38
C ALA A 297 2.91 -1.70 20.78
N LEU A 298 1.72 -2.30 20.87
CA LEU A 298 0.51 -1.63 21.32
C LEU A 298 0.54 -1.33 22.83
N GLY A 299 1.18 -2.18 23.63
CA GLY A 299 1.32 -2.05 25.09
C GLY A 299 2.44 -1.11 25.55
N SER A 300 3.36 -0.72 24.66
CA SER A 300 4.47 0.20 24.95
C SER A 300 4.17 1.68 24.69
#